data_AF-F0IHV2-F1
#
_entry.id   AF-F0IHV2-F1
#
_cell.length_a   1.000
_cell.length_b   1.000
_cell.length_c   1.000
_cell.angle_alpha   90.00
_cell.angle_beta   90.00
_cell.angle_gamma   90.00
#
_symmetry.space_group_name_H-M   'P 1'
#
loop_
_entity.id
_entity.type
_entity.pdbx_description
1 polymer ?
#
loop_
_entity_poly.entity_id
_entity_poly.type
_entity_poly.pdbx_seq_one_letter_code
_entity_poly.pdbx_strand_id
1 'polypeptide(L)'
;MKKILQWLIKVKLKIAIWATPLVLLFYFDDRIHLRDRIYYFFLAFFKSIPLLMLYSYFSMWKDKNEFFYAGICTALLINALVGGVYHFKAGTFSIKKFLVKNTEMVFIIVAVYISLSLLSIPLDESEMGKIFKIVVQLTTLLYPVSKTLKNAFILTNGKYPPQFIMKALYNYEREGKLKDFFDKINKGMTENNKEGKEEENN
;
A
#
# COMPACT_ATOMS: atom_id res chain seq x y z
N MET A 1 19.99 -15.71 -13.15
CA MET A 1 19.85 -16.70 -12.06
C MET A 1 18.69 -16.42 -11.09
N LYS A 2 18.55 -15.22 -10.48
CA LYS A 2 17.48 -14.93 -9.49
C LYS A 2 16.04 -15.10 -10.01
N LYS A 3 15.78 -14.80 -11.29
CA LYS A 3 14.45 -14.89 -11.93
C LYS A 3 13.97 -16.35 -12.07
N ILE A 4 14.87 -17.26 -12.43
CA ILE A 4 14.62 -18.71 -12.54
C ILE A 4 14.41 -19.32 -11.15
N LEU A 5 15.20 -18.88 -10.16
CA LEU A 5 15.03 -19.31 -8.77
C LEU A 5 13.67 -18.87 -8.19
N GLN A 6 13.24 -17.63 -8.44
CA GLN A 6 11.92 -17.14 -8.04
C GLN A 6 10.78 -17.86 -8.76
N TRP A 7 10.96 -18.19 -10.04
CA TRP A 7 10.00 -19.00 -10.80
C TRP A 7 9.89 -20.42 -10.23
N LEU A 8 11.01 -21.08 -9.92
CA LEU A 8 11.04 -22.39 -9.28
C LEU A 8 10.40 -22.37 -7.88
N ILE A 9 10.62 -21.32 -7.09
CA ILE A 9 9.98 -21.15 -5.77
C ILE A 9 8.47 -20.96 -5.93
N LYS A 10 8.01 -20.16 -6.90
CA LYS A 10 6.57 -19.98 -7.19
C LYS A 10 5.92 -21.29 -7.66
N VAL A 11 6.61 -22.05 -8.49
CA VAL A 11 6.16 -23.38 -8.96
C VAL A 11 6.11 -24.37 -7.79
N LYS A 12 7.15 -24.42 -6.96
CA LYS A 12 7.16 -25.26 -5.74
C LYS A 12 6.06 -24.90 -4.76
N LEU A 13 5.79 -23.61 -4.55
CA LEU A 13 4.72 -23.17 -3.63
C LEU A 13 3.33 -23.54 -4.17
N LYS A 14 3.10 -23.39 -5.48
CA LYS A 14 1.87 -23.86 -6.14
C LYS A 14 1.73 -25.37 -6.04
N ILE A 15 2.78 -26.14 -6.33
CA ILE A 15 2.78 -27.60 -6.23
C ILE A 15 2.55 -28.04 -4.78
N ALA A 16 3.18 -27.40 -3.79
CA ALA A 16 2.98 -27.71 -2.38
C ALA A 16 1.53 -27.47 -1.95
N ILE A 17 0.93 -26.33 -2.31
CA ILE A 17 -0.48 -26.02 -2.00
C ILE A 17 -1.44 -27.03 -2.65
N TRP A 18 -1.12 -27.52 -3.85
CA TRP A 18 -1.88 -28.58 -4.54
C TRP A 18 -1.60 -29.99 -4.01
N ALA A 19 -0.39 -30.24 -3.50
CA ALA A 19 0.05 -31.52 -2.98
C ALA A 19 -0.37 -31.73 -1.53
N THR A 20 -0.57 -30.70 -0.71
CA THR A 20 -1.01 -30.88 0.70
C THR A 20 -2.34 -31.63 0.82
N PRO A 21 -3.39 -31.34 0.02
CA PRO A 21 -4.62 -32.14 0.00
C PRO A 21 -4.38 -33.56 -0.53
N LEU A 22 -3.48 -33.73 -1.50
CA LEU A 22 -3.13 -35.02 -2.08
C LEU A 22 -2.35 -35.91 -1.09
N VAL A 23 -1.43 -35.32 -0.33
CA VAL A 23 -0.64 -35.96 0.72
C VAL A 23 -1.53 -36.32 1.91
N LEU A 24 -2.54 -35.51 2.25
CA LEU A 24 -3.57 -35.87 3.23
C LEU A 24 -4.47 -37.01 2.74
N LEU A 25 -4.80 -37.07 1.44
CA LEU A 25 -5.58 -38.16 0.84
C LEU A 25 -4.80 -39.49 0.81
N PHE A 26 -3.47 -39.42 0.66
CA PHE A 26 -2.55 -40.57 0.70
C PHE A 26 -1.82 -40.74 2.04
N TYR A 27 -2.21 -40.03 3.10
CA TYR A 27 -1.64 -40.26 4.43
C TYR A 27 -2.20 -41.58 4.98
N PHE A 28 -1.36 -42.62 4.91
CA PHE A 28 -1.71 -43.98 5.34
C PHE A 28 -1.64 -44.08 6.86
N ASP A 29 -2.73 -43.69 7.53
CA ASP A 29 -3.10 -44.27 8.82
C ASP A 29 -4.20 -45.31 8.54
N ASP A 30 -3.97 -46.56 8.95
CA ASP A 30 -4.85 -47.72 8.69
C ASP A 30 -6.22 -47.60 9.38
N ARG A 31 -6.43 -46.55 10.19
CA ARG A 31 -7.67 -46.30 10.93
C ARG A 31 -8.73 -45.48 10.19
N ILE A 32 -8.42 -44.91 9.01
CA ILE A 32 -9.33 -44.01 8.30
C ILE A 32 -9.90 -44.70 7.06
N HIS A 33 -11.20 -44.98 7.07
CA HIS A 33 -11.91 -45.57 5.93
C HIS A 33 -11.84 -44.65 4.68
N LEU A 34 -11.80 -45.27 3.50
CA LEU A 34 -11.67 -44.60 2.20
C LEU A 34 -12.75 -43.51 1.98
N ARG A 35 -13.98 -43.76 2.45
CA ARG A 35 -15.09 -42.79 2.47
C ARG A 35 -14.71 -41.50 3.20
N ASP A 36 -14.10 -41.63 4.38
CA ASP A 36 -13.78 -40.49 5.23
C ASP A 36 -12.62 -39.70 4.62
N ARG A 37 -11.66 -40.36 3.96
CA ARG A 37 -10.59 -39.69 3.19
C ARG A 37 -11.14 -38.84 2.03
N ILE A 38 -12.08 -39.39 1.25
CA ILE A 38 -12.75 -38.66 0.16
C ILE A 38 -13.53 -37.47 0.72
N TYR A 39 -14.25 -37.67 1.83
CA TYR A 39 -14.99 -36.61 2.51
C TYR A 39 -14.08 -35.46 2.98
N TYR A 40 -12.98 -35.77 3.68
CA TYR A 40 -12.02 -34.75 4.13
C TYR A 40 -11.30 -34.05 2.97
N PHE A 41 -11.05 -34.75 1.87
CA PHE A 41 -10.49 -34.16 0.66
C PHE A 41 -11.43 -33.12 0.06
N PHE A 42 -12.70 -33.47 -0.19
CA PHE A 42 -13.67 -32.51 -0.71
C PHE A 42 -13.91 -31.36 0.28
N LEU A 43 -13.99 -31.65 1.58
CA LEU A 43 -14.13 -30.63 2.62
C LEU A 43 -12.97 -29.64 2.61
N ALA A 44 -11.72 -30.11 2.54
CA ALA A 44 -10.53 -29.26 2.45
C ALA A 44 -10.46 -28.51 1.12
N PHE A 45 -10.78 -29.18 0.00
CA PHE A 45 -10.80 -28.61 -1.34
C PHE A 45 -11.79 -27.44 -1.42
N PHE A 46 -13.06 -27.66 -1.08
CA PHE A 46 -14.08 -26.60 -1.10
C PHE A 46 -13.80 -25.49 -0.08
N LYS A 47 -13.21 -25.80 1.08
CA LYS A 47 -12.81 -24.78 2.06
C LYS A 47 -11.64 -23.91 1.57
N SER A 48 -10.79 -24.45 0.71
CA SER A 48 -9.64 -23.74 0.12
C SER A 48 -9.98 -22.95 -1.16
N ILE A 49 -11.03 -23.33 -1.90
CA ILE A 49 -11.41 -22.68 -3.16
C ILE A 49 -11.66 -21.17 -3.00
N PRO A 50 -12.48 -20.70 -2.03
CA PRO A 50 -12.69 -19.26 -1.85
C PRO A 50 -11.39 -18.51 -1.57
N LEU A 51 -10.50 -19.11 -0.78
CA LEU A 51 -9.19 -18.53 -0.45
C LEU A 51 -8.28 -18.45 -1.69
N LEU A 52 -8.26 -19.50 -2.52
CA LEU A 52 -7.52 -19.54 -3.77
C LEU A 52 -8.05 -18.54 -4.80
N MET A 53 -9.38 -18.41 -4.92
CA MET A 53 -10.00 -17.40 -5.77
C MET A 53 -9.63 -15.99 -5.32
N LEU A 54 -9.71 -15.74 -4.01
CA LEU A 54 -9.32 -14.47 -3.42
C LEU A 54 -7.84 -14.15 -3.67
N TYR A 55 -6.96 -15.13 -3.46
CA TYR A 55 -5.53 -15.00 -3.76
C TYR A 55 -5.29 -14.70 -5.25
N SER A 56 -5.96 -15.42 -6.16
CA SER A 56 -5.83 -15.21 -7.60
C SER A 56 -6.28 -13.82 -8.01
N TYR A 57 -7.39 -13.33 -7.44
CA TYR A 57 -7.90 -11.99 -7.67
C TYR A 57 -6.89 -10.92 -7.21
N PHE A 58 -6.39 -11.03 -5.97
CA PHE A 58 -5.36 -10.11 -5.47
C PHE A 58 -4.06 -10.18 -6.26
N SER A 59 -3.64 -11.37 -6.70
CA SER A 59 -2.44 -11.53 -7.51
C SER A 59 -2.58 -10.83 -8.86
N MET A 60 -3.72 -11.01 -9.55
CA MET A 60 -3.98 -10.37 -10.84
C MET A 60 -4.09 -8.85 -10.71
N TRP A 61 -4.70 -8.37 -9.62
CA TRP A 61 -4.72 -6.95 -9.29
C TRP A 61 -3.31 -6.41 -9.07
N LYS A 62 -2.50 -7.11 -8.27
CA LYS A 62 -1.10 -6.75 -8.00
C LYS A 62 -0.29 -6.63 -9.28
N ASP A 63 -0.45 -7.55 -10.22
CA ASP A 63 0.25 -7.50 -11.51
C ASP A 63 -0.17 -6.28 -12.34
N LYS A 64 -1.45 -5.87 -12.30
CA LYS A 64 -1.93 -4.65 -12.98
C LYS A 64 -1.47 -3.34 -12.33
N ASN A 65 -1.06 -3.34 -11.06
CA ASN A 65 -0.79 -2.11 -10.29
C ASN A 65 0.53 -2.20 -9.52
N GLU A 66 1.54 -2.85 -10.09
CA GLU A 66 2.80 -3.18 -9.42
C GLU A 66 3.44 -1.97 -8.70
N PHE A 67 3.51 -0.83 -9.38
CA PHE A 67 4.09 0.40 -8.82
C PHE A 67 3.33 0.91 -7.59
N PHE A 68 2.00 0.81 -7.58
CA PHE A 68 1.19 1.20 -6.43
C PHE A 68 1.47 0.31 -5.22
N TYR A 69 1.50 -1.02 -5.42
CA TYR A 69 1.80 -1.96 -4.35
C TYR A 69 3.23 -1.78 -3.79
N ALA A 70 4.22 -1.57 -4.66
CA ALA A 70 5.58 -1.26 -4.23
C ALA A 70 5.63 0.07 -3.45
N GLY A 71 4.93 1.10 -3.95
CA GLY A 71 4.83 2.40 -3.32
C GLY A 71 4.22 2.36 -1.93
N ILE A 72 3.07 1.69 -1.76
CA ILE A 72 2.36 1.64 -0.47
C ILE A 72 3.14 0.81 0.55
N CYS A 73 3.74 -0.31 0.15
CA CYS A 73 4.61 -1.09 1.03
C CYS A 73 5.82 -0.28 1.51
N THR A 74 6.45 0.46 0.60
CA THR A 74 7.60 1.32 0.93
C THR A 74 7.18 2.46 1.85
N ALA A 75 6.06 3.13 1.56
CA ALA A 75 5.52 4.21 2.39
C ALA A 75 5.16 3.73 3.80
N LEU A 76 4.56 2.55 3.93
CA LEU A 76 4.26 1.93 5.23
C LEU A 76 5.51 1.59 6.01
N LEU A 77 6.54 1.05 5.34
CA LEU A 77 7.82 0.75 5.96
C LEU A 77 8.51 2.02 6.46
N ILE A 78 8.58 3.07 5.63
CA ILE A 78 9.16 4.36 6.03
C ILE A 78 8.34 4.97 7.18
N ASN A 79 7.01 4.94 7.11
CA ASN A 79 6.14 5.43 8.20
C ASN A 79 6.43 4.71 9.53
N ALA A 80 6.59 3.39 9.48
CA ALA A 80 6.92 2.59 10.66
C ALA A 80 8.31 2.97 11.21
N LEU A 81 9.32 3.11 10.35
CA LEU A 81 10.68 3.51 10.77
C LEU A 81 10.71 4.92 11.35
N VAL A 82 10.20 5.92 10.61
CA VAL A 82 10.19 7.33 11.01
C VAL A 82 9.33 7.53 12.26
N GLY A 83 8.16 6.91 12.32
CA GLY A 83 7.30 6.93 13.50
C GLY A 83 7.92 6.24 14.71
N GLY A 84 8.65 5.15 14.50
CA GLY A 84 9.41 4.47 15.55
C GLY A 84 10.52 5.35 16.12
N VAL A 85 11.35 5.95 15.25
CA VAL A 85 12.40 6.90 15.64
C VAL A 85 11.82 8.10 16.37
N TYR A 86 10.69 8.64 15.89
CA TYR A 86 9.98 9.74 16.53
C TYR A 86 9.58 9.40 17.97
N HIS A 87 8.86 8.29 18.17
CA HIS A 87 8.40 7.91 19.50
C HIS A 87 9.55 7.49 20.43
N PHE A 88 10.64 6.94 19.87
CA PHE A 88 11.85 6.63 20.62
C PHE A 88 12.52 7.90 21.14
N LYS A 89 12.75 8.90 20.28
CA LYS A 89 13.31 10.20 20.68
C LYS A 89 12.40 10.97 21.64
N ALA A 90 11.09 10.82 21.51
CA ALA A 90 10.11 11.45 22.39
C ALA A 90 9.95 10.72 23.75
N GLY A 91 10.64 9.59 23.99
CA GLY A 91 10.52 8.83 25.23
C GLY A 91 9.17 8.13 25.45
N THR A 92 8.32 8.08 24.43
CA THR A 92 6.94 7.53 24.50
C THR A 92 6.81 6.19 23.76
N PHE A 93 7.94 5.58 23.39
CA PHE A 93 7.96 4.35 22.61
C PHE A 93 7.49 3.16 23.43
N SER A 94 6.50 2.45 22.88
CA SER A 94 6.02 1.17 23.40
C SER A 94 5.84 0.23 22.23
N ILE A 95 6.51 -0.93 22.28
CA ILE A 95 6.49 -1.95 21.21
C ILE A 95 5.05 -2.43 20.94
N LYS A 96 4.28 -2.67 22.00
CA LYS A 96 2.87 -3.08 21.87
C LYS A 96 2.05 -2.03 21.12
N LYS A 97 2.18 -0.77 21.53
CA LYS A 97 1.45 0.36 20.90
C LYS A 97 1.90 0.58 19.46
N PHE A 98 3.19 0.42 19.20
CA PHE A 98 3.78 0.52 17.86
C PHE A 98 3.20 -0.54 16.91
N LEU A 99 3.22 -1.81 17.32
CA LEU A 99 2.69 -2.90 16.50
C LEU A 99 1.20 -2.74 16.26
N VAL A 100 0.40 -2.51 17.31
CA VAL A 100 -1.05 -2.34 17.19
C VAL A 100 -1.41 -1.22 16.22
N LYS A 101 -0.78 -0.03 16.35
CA LYS A 101 -1.09 1.11 15.49
C LYS A 101 -0.66 0.90 14.03
N ASN A 102 0.46 0.23 13.78
CA ASN A 102 0.88 -0.09 12.41
C ASN A 102 -0.04 -1.15 11.79
N THR A 103 -0.43 -2.18 12.54
CA THR A 103 -1.38 -3.19 12.07
C THR A 103 -2.75 -2.59 11.79
N GLU A 104 -3.27 -1.74 12.68
CA GLU A 104 -4.53 -1.02 12.51
C GLU A 104 -4.50 -0.14 11.24
N MET A 105 -3.39 0.58 11.02
CA MET A 105 -3.20 1.37 9.80
C MET A 105 -3.27 0.51 8.53
N VAL A 106 -2.55 -0.61 8.49
CA VAL A 106 -2.57 -1.53 7.35
C VAL A 106 -3.98 -2.06 7.12
N PHE A 107 -4.68 -2.45 8.19
CA PHE A 107 -6.05 -2.94 8.11
C PHE A 107 -7.01 -1.88 7.53
N ILE A 108 -6.95 -0.64 8.02
CA ILE A 108 -7.77 0.47 7.51
C ILE A 108 -7.47 0.74 6.04
N ILE A 109 -6.19 0.78 5.64
CA ILE A 109 -5.79 0.97 4.24
C ILE A 109 -6.39 -0.12 3.35
N VAL A 110 -6.26 -1.38 3.75
CA VAL A 110 -6.80 -2.52 2.99
C VAL A 110 -8.32 -2.42 2.87
N ALA A 111 -9.02 -2.18 3.97
CA ALA A 111 -10.47 -2.07 3.98
C ALA A 111 -10.96 -0.93 3.07
N VAL A 112 -10.43 0.29 3.26
CA VAL A 112 -10.84 1.47 2.49
C VAL A 112 -10.48 1.34 1.01
N TYR A 113 -9.27 0.86 0.70
CA TYR A 113 -8.82 0.70 -0.68
C TYR A 113 -9.65 -0.32 -1.45
N ILE A 114 -9.96 -1.47 -0.84
CA ILE A 114 -10.82 -2.48 -1.45
C ILE A 114 -12.21 -1.89 -1.70
N SER A 115 -12.82 -1.24 -0.71
CA SER A 115 -14.15 -0.61 -0.87
C SER A 115 -14.16 0.42 -2.01
N LEU A 116 -13.17 1.29 -2.08
CA LEU A 116 -13.08 2.32 -3.12
C LEU A 116 -12.78 1.73 -4.51
N SER A 117 -11.96 0.69 -4.58
CA SER A 117 -11.66 0.07 -5.87
C SER A 117 -12.79 -0.82 -6.39
N LEU A 118 -13.66 -1.35 -5.53
CA LEU A 118 -14.88 -2.02 -5.99
C LEU A 118 -15.79 -1.03 -6.75
N LEU A 119 -15.84 0.23 -6.31
CA LEU A 119 -16.57 1.29 -7.00
C LEU A 119 -15.94 1.67 -8.35
N SER A 120 -14.65 1.41 -8.57
CA SER A 120 -14.00 1.68 -9.86
C SER A 120 -14.27 0.60 -10.91
N ILE A 121 -14.72 -0.60 -10.52
CA ILE A 121 -15.00 -1.71 -11.45
C ILE A 121 -15.98 -1.32 -12.57
N PRO A 122 -17.17 -0.75 -12.28
CA PRO A 122 -18.11 -0.37 -13.34
C PRO A 122 -17.60 0.76 -14.25
N LEU A 123 -16.54 1.46 -13.86
CA LEU A 123 -16.00 2.61 -14.59
C LEU A 123 -14.70 2.29 -15.35
N ASP A 124 -14.09 1.13 -15.13
CA ASP A 124 -12.71 0.79 -15.56
C ASP A 124 -12.51 0.83 -17.10
N GLU A 125 -13.60 0.70 -17.88
CA GLU A 125 -13.57 0.80 -19.34
C GLU A 125 -13.51 2.25 -19.85
N SER A 126 -13.86 3.23 -19.01
CA SER A 126 -13.86 4.66 -19.35
C SER A 126 -12.56 5.36 -18.91
N GLU A 127 -12.20 6.45 -19.60
CA GLU A 127 -11.09 7.31 -19.17
C GLU A 127 -11.32 7.89 -17.75
N MET A 128 -12.58 8.22 -17.44
CA MET A 128 -12.97 8.71 -16.11
C MET A 128 -12.74 7.68 -15.01
N GLY A 129 -12.97 6.39 -15.27
CA GLY A 129 -12.68 5.32 -14.31
C GLY A 129 -11.18 5.13 -14.07
N LYS A 130 -10.36 5.28 -15.11
CA LYS A 130 -8.89 5.27 -14.95
C LYS A 130 -8.42 6.42 -14.06
N ILE A 131 -8.94 7.63 -14.28
CA ILE A 131 -8.64 8.80 -13.44
C ILE A 131 -9.09 8.56 -12.00
N PHE A 132 -10.30 8.06 -11.80
CA PHE A 132 -10.82 7.74 -10.47
C PHE A 132 -9.93 6.74 -9.72
N LYS A 133 -9.49 5.66 -10.39
CA LYS A 133 -8.57 4.68 -9.83
C LYS A 133 -7.23 5.29 -9.43
N ILE A 134 -6.67 6.20 -10.24
CA ILE A 134 -5.45 6.94 -9.90
C ILE A 134 -5.66 7.79 -8.64
N VAL A 135 -6.80 8.49 -8.54
CA VAL A 135 -7.14 9.29 -7.36
C VAL A 135 -7.24 8.41 -6.11
N VAL A 136 -7.92 7.27 -6.19
CA VAL A 136 -8.02 6.30 -5.08
C VAL A 136 -6.64 5.79 -4.65
N GLN A 137 -5.76 5.48 -5.60
CA GLN A 137 -4.38 5.08 -5.30
C GLN A 137 -3.59 6.21 -4.65
N LEU A 138 -3.70 7.43 -5.17
CA LEU A 138 -3.01 8.59 -4.63
C LEU A 138 -3.45 8.91 -3.19
N THR A 139 -4.76 8.94 -2.92
CA THR A 139 -5.30 9.20 -1.58
C THR A 139 -4.88 8.11 -0.60
N THR A 140 -4.86 6.85 -1.04
CA THR A 140 -4.40 5.72 -0.22
C THR A 140 -2.92 5.83 0.10
N LEU A 141 -2.07 6.16 -0.88
CA LEU A 141 -0.63 6.40 -0.67
C LEU A 141 -0.38 7.58 0.25
N LEU A 142 -1.17 8.64 0.14
CA LEU A 142 -0.97 9.84 0.93
C LEU A 142 -1.19 9.59 2.42
N TYR A 143 -2.01 8.60 2.81
CA TYR A 143 -2.29 8.32 4.22
C TYR A 143 -1.03 7.98 5.05
N PRO A 144 -0.18 6.99 4.69
CA PRO A 144 1.08 6.76 5.40
C PRO A 144 2.15 7.83 5.10
N VAL A 145 2.16 8.40 3.89
CA VAL A 145 3.14 9.44 3.52
C VAL A 145 2.94 10.71 4.34
N SER A 146 1.70 11.16 4.55
CA SER A 146 1.41 12.38 5.28
C SER A 146 1.83 12.28 6.74
N LYS A 147 1.61 11.13 7.38
CA LYS A 147 2.11 10.85 8.73
C LYS A 147 3.62 10.81 8.79
N THR A 148 4.28 10.23 7.78
CA THR A 148 5.74 10.26 7.66
C THR A 148 6.26 11.70 7.60
N LEU A 149 5.69 12.53 6.72
CA LEU A 149 6.08 13.93 6.57
C LEU A 149 5.87 14.71 7.86
N LYS A 150 4.76 14.48 8.57
CA LYS A 150 4.49 15.08 9.88
C LYS A 150 5.53 14.71 10.92
N ASN A 151 5.82 13.42 11.06
CA ASN A 151 6.81 12.94 12.02
C ASN A 151 8.21 13.46 11.66
N ALA A 152 8.57 13.49 10.37
CA ALA A 152 9.84 14.04 9.90
C ALA A 152 9.96 15.55 10.14
N PHE A 153 8.88 16.30 9.92
CA PHE A 153 8.82 17.74 10.20
C PHE A 153 9.10 18.03 11.68
N ILE A 154 8.47 17.26 12.58
CA ILE A 154 8.70 17.41 14.01
C ILE A 154 10.12 16.98 14.39
N LEU A 155 10.60 15.85 13.86
CA LEU A 155 11.96 15.34 14.09
C LEU A 155 13.06 16.30 13.66
N THR A 156 12.80 17.12 12.64
CA THR A 156 13.75 18.09 12.10
C THR A 156 13.55 19.50 12.68
N ASN A 157 12.70 19.66 13.70
CA ASN A 157 12.35 20.96 14.29
C ASN A 157 11.86 21.96 13.22
N GLY A 158 11.04 21.48 12.28
CA GLY A 158 10.42 22.28 11.22
C GLY A 158 11.31 22.61 10.03
N LYS A 159 12.51 22.02 9.93
CA LYS A 159 13.42 22.26 8.80
C LYS A 159 13.02 21.49 7.53
N TYR A 160 12.52 20.26 7.66
CA TYR A 160 12.18 19.43 6.51
C TYR A 160 10.95 18.52 6.76
N PRO A 161 9.95 18.48 5.86
CA PRO A 161 9.84 19.29 4.64
C PRO A 161 9.60 20.78 4.92
N PRO A 162 9.86 21.69 3.97
CA PRO A 162 9.55 23.11 4.12
C PRO A 162 8.10 23.41 4.52
N GLN A 163 7.87 24.49 5.25
CA GLN A 163 6.54 24.85 5.78
C GLN A 163 5.45 25.00 4.71
N PHE A 164 5.80 25.45 3.49
CA PHE A 164 4.81 25.59 2.41
C PHE A 164 4.30 24.22 1.92
N ILE A 165 5.16 23.19 1.90
CA ILE A 165 4.77 21.80 1.59
C ILE A 165 3.85 21.28 2.69
N MET A 166 4.19 21.57 3.94
CA MET A 166 3.40 21.16 5.09
C MET A 166 1.99 21.81 5.07
N LYS A 167 1.91 23.10 4.73
CA LYS A 167 0.63 23.82 4.58
C LYS A 167 -0.21 23.22 3.45
N ALA A 168 0.41 22.90 2.32
CA ALA A 168 -0.28 22.25 1.20
C ALA A 168 -0.81 20.86 1.59
N LEU A 169 -0.01 20.07 2.31
CA LEU A 169 -0.42 18.77 2.82
C LEU A 169 -1.66 18.87 3.72
N TYR A 170 -1.65 19.80 4.68
CA TYR A 170 -2.80 20.02 5.57
C TYR A 170 -4.05 20.51 4.83
N ASN A 171 -3.90 21.42 3.86
CA ASN A 171 -5.01 21.91 3.06
C ASN A 171 -5.63 20.80 2.21
N TYR A 172 -4.79 19.93 1.62
CA TYR A 172 -5.26 18.77 0.87
C TYR A 172 -5.97 17.75 1.76
N GLU A 173 -5.42 17.42 2.93
CA GLU A 173 -6.08 16.49 3.87
C GLU A 173 -7.45 17.00 4.34
N ARG A 174 -7.60 18.32 4.52
CA ARG A 174 -8.84 18.93 5.03
C ARG A 174 -9.90 19.12 3.94
N GLU A 175 -9.50 19.60 2.78
CA GLU A 175 -10.44 20.10 1.76
C GLU A 175 -10.21 19.50 0.36
N GLY A 176 -9.19 18.66 0.18
CA GLY A 176 -8.80 18.13 -1.12
C GLY A 176 -8.22 19.18 -2.07
N LYS A 177 -7.91 20.39 -1.59
CA LYS A 177 -7.49 21.53 -2.41
C LYS A 177 -5.97 21.70 -2.43
N LEU A 178 -5.41 21.80 -3.64
CA LEU A 178 -4.00 22.13 -3.88
C LEU A 178 -3.82 23.45 -4.66
N LYS A 179 -4.91 24.17 -4.97
CA LYS A 179 -4.87 25.37 -5.79
C LYS A 179 -3.87 26.41 -5.26
N ASP A 180 -3.98 26.75 -3.97
CA ASP A 180 -3.10 27.72 -3.32
C ASP A 180 -1.61 27.33 -3.37
N PHE A 181 -1.31 26.03 -3.41
CA PHE A 181 0.06 25.52 -3.52
C PHE A 181 0.63 25.77 -4.91
N PHE A 182 -0.12 25.44 -5.95
CA PHE A 182 0.27 25.70 -7.34
C PHE A 182 0.37 27.20 -7.63
N ASP A 183 -0.58 27.99 -7.12
CA ASP A 183 -0.58 29.45 -7.29
C ASP A 183 0.69 30.07 -6.67
N LYS A 184 1.12 29.60 -5.50
CA LYS A 184 2.33 30.09 -4.83
C LYS A 184 3.61 29.72 -5.58
N ILE A 185 3.69 28.52 -6.15
CA ILE A 185 4.84 28.07 -6.95
C ILE A 185 4.93 28.88 -8.24
N ASN A 186 3.81 29.05 -8.94
CA ASN A 186 3.76 29.81 -10.19
C ASN A 186 4.14 31.28 -9.97
N LYS A 187 3.68 31.89 -8.87
CA LYS A 187 4.04 33.26 -8.51
C LYS A 187 5.54 33.41 -8.25
N GLY A 188 6.15 32.49 -7.49
CA GLY A 188 7.59 32.49 -7.23
C GLY A 188 8.45 32.31 -8.48
N MET A 189 8.03 31.47 -9.44
CA MET A 189 8.72 31.37 -10.74
C MET A 189 8.62 32.66 -11.56
N THR A 190 7.48 33.36 -11.46
CA THR A 190 7.24 34.60 -12.22
C THR A 190 8.04 35.78 -11.66
N GLU A 191 8.28 35.83 -10.34
CA GLU A 191 9.10 36.85 -9.68
C GLU A 191 10.60 36.64 -9.98
N ASN A 192 11.12 35.41 -9.86
CA ASN A 192 12.52 35.10 -10.19
C ASN A 192 12.87 35.37 -11.66
N ASN A 193 11.92 35.17 -12.59
CA ASN A 193 12.12 35.45 -14.02
C ASN A 193 12.10 36.95 -14.37
N LYS A 194 11.66 37.82 -13.45
CA LYS A 194 11.71 39.28 -13.62
C LYS A 194 13.01 39.85 -13.08
N GLU A 195 13.45 39.40 -11.90
CA GLU A 195 14.73 39.82 -11.32
C GLU A 195 15.92 39.44 -12.21
N GLY A 196 15.95 38.22 -12.78
CA GLY A 196 17.00 37.81 -13.72
C GLY A 196 17.03 38.60 -15.04
N LYS A 197 15.94 39.30 -15.41
CA LYS A 197 15.89 40.16 -16.61
C LYS A 197 16.22 41.62 -16.32
N GLU A 198 16.16 42.04 -15.06
CA GLU A 198 16.61 43.38 -14.62
C GLU A 198 18.12 43.40 -14.36
N GLU A 199 18.73 42.27 -13.96
CA GLU A 199 20.19 42.14 -13.83
C GLU A 199 20.92 41.99 -15.18
N GLU A 200 20.29 41.45 -16.23
CA GLU A 200 20.87 41.34 -17.58
C GLU A 200 20.81 42.66 -18.39
N ASN A 201 20.03 43.65 -17.94
CA ASN A 201 19.83 44.93 -18.62
C ASN A 201 20.55 46.13 -17.95
N ASN A 202 21.41 45.87 -16.96
CA ASN A 202 22.30 46.85 -16.31
C ASN A 202 23.78 46.50 -16.57
#